data_AF-E9HB74-F1
#
_entry.id   AF-E9HB74-F1
#
_cell.length_a   1.000
_cell.length_b   1.000
_cell.length_c   1.000
_cell.angle_alpha   90.00
_cell.angle_beta   90.00
_cell.angle_gamma   90.00
#
_symmetry.space_group_name_H-M   'P 1'
#
loop_
_entity.id
_entity.type
_entity.pdbx_description
1 polymer ?
#
loop_
_entity_poly.entity_id
_entity_poly.type
_entity_poly.pdbx_seq_one_letter_code
_entity_poly.pdbx_strand_id
1 'polypeptide(L)'
;MDCPRPRFVLNPIKVFDGSFGGETIWENPSYVTPNAYRRMLNLQTGLKYRQKIEQKLLLAARQPTGDLCDLDPLDEEIFEDKNATKIVKEVMNNLGEEMKIK
;
A
#
# COMPACT_ATOMS: atom_id res chain seq x y z
N MET A 1 -50.84 25.30 17.81
CA MET A 1 -49.55 25.18 17.10
C MET A 1 -48.50 25.05 18.18
N ASP A 2 -48.42 23.88 18.80
CA ASP A 2 -47.56 23.66 19.95
C ASP A 2 -46.22 23.11 19.46
N CYS A 3 -45.14 23.86 19.71
CA CYS A 3 -43.78 23.39 19.47
C CYS A 3 -43.46 22.24 20.44
N PRO A 4 -43.00 21.07 19.95
CA PRO A 4 -42.68 19.96 20.82
C PRO A 4 -41.48 20.30 21.72
N ARG A 5 -41.62 20.02 23.01
CA ARG A 5 -40.57 20.22 24.03
C ARG A 5 -39.26 19.49 23.64
N PRO A 6 -38.10 20.02 24.06
CA PRO A 6 -36.82 19.45 23.68
C PRO A 6 -36.63 18.05 24.30
N ARG A 7 -36.09 17.13 23.49
CA ARG A 7 -35.71 15.78 23.91
C ARG A 7 -34.19 15.70 24.00
N PHE A 8 -33.67 15.24 25.13
CA PHE A 8 -32.23 15.09 25.35
C PHE A 8 -31.90 13.66 25.79
N VAL A 9 -30.67 13.23 25.50
CA VAL A 9 -30.08 12.00 26.02
C VAL A 9 -28.87 12.42 26.86
N LEU A 10 -28.87 12.00 28.13
CA LEU A 10 -27.79 12.31 29.07
C LEU A 10 -26.96 11.05 29.31
N ASN A 11 -25.64 11.19 29.23
CA ASN A 11 -24.70 10.14 29.60
C ASN A 11 -23.79 10.67 30.72
N PRO A 12 -23.92 10.16 31.95
CA PRO A 12 -23.13 10.65 33.08
C PRO A 12 -21.65 10.32 32.89
N ILE A 13 -20.80 11.27 33.29
CA ILE A 13 -19.34 11.20 33.10
C ILE A 13 -18.66 10.82 34.42
N LYS A 14 -18.78 11.70 35.42
CA LYS A 14 -18.18 11.56 36.76
C LYS A 14 -19.12 12.15 37.81
N VAL A 15 -19.00 11.66 39.04
CA VAL A 15 -19.64 12.25 40.23
C VAL A 15 -18.54 12.70 41.19
N PHE A 16 -18.69 13.91 41.72
CA PHE A 16 -17.76 14.53 42.66
C PHE A 16 -18.39 14.59 44.05
N ASP A 17 -17.55 14.55 45.08
CA ASP A 17 -17.98 14.65 46.49
C ASP A 17 -18.53 16.05 46.85
N GLY A 18 -18.02 17.11 46.20
CA GLY A 18 -18.47 18.49 46.39
C GLY A 18 -19.37 19.03 45.27
N SER A 19 -19.91 20.23 45.48
CA SER A 19 -20.86 20.86 44.53
C SER A 19 -20.32 21.06 43.11
N PHE A 20 -19.02 21.39 42.96
CA PHE A 20 -18.35 21.60 41.67
C PHE A 20 -16.87 21.21 41.70
N GLY A 21 -16.47 20.39 42.67
CA GLY A 21 -15.08 20.01 42.92
C GLY A 21 -14.99 18.94 44.00
N GLY A 22 -13.77 18.64 44.44
CA GLY A 22 -13.51 17.53 45.36
C GLY A 22 -13.11 16.25 44.63
N GLU A 23 -12.98 15.17 45.39
CA GLU A 23 -12.54 13.89 44.86
C GLU A 23 -13.62 13.25 43.96
N THR A 24 -13.18 12.50 42.95
CA THR A 24 -14.08 11.74 42.09
C THR A 24 -14.46 10.44 42.81
N ILE A 25 -15.70 10.36 43.29
CA ILE A 25 -16.20 9.16 43.98
C ILE A 25 -16.58 8.05 43.00
N TRP A 26 -16.94 8.43 41.76
CA TRP A 26 -17.35 7.50 40.74
C TRP A 26 -17.11 8.07 39.33
N GLU A 27 -16.66 7.19 38.44
CA GLU A 27 -16.46 7.48 37.03
C GLU A 27 -17.11 6.39 36.18
N ASN A 28 -17.73 6.78 35.07
CA ASN A 28 -18.36 5.84 34.14
C ASN A 28 -17.28 5.15 33.27
N PRO A 29 -17.05 3.83 33.43
CA PRO A 29 -16.04 3.12 32.65
C PRO A 29 -16.39 3.02 31.16
N SER A 30 -17.67 3.14 30.81
CA SER A 30 -18.16 3.05 29.44
C SER A 30 -18.17 4.39 28.71
N TYR A 31 -17.96 5.50 29.43
CA TYR A 31 -17.99 6.83 28.81
C TYR A 31 -16.69 7.11 28.05
N VAL A 32 -16.82 7.40 26.76
CA VAL A 32 -15.71 7.88 25.92
C VAL A 32 -15.98 9.32 25.52
N THR A 33 -15.02 10.21 25.77
CA THR A 33 -15.16 11.61 25.37
C THR A 33 -15.23 11.72 23.83
N PRO A 34 -16.06 12.62 23.26
CA PRO A 34 -16.13 12.80 21.81
C PRO A 34 -14.78 13.17 21.19
N ASN A 35 -13.94 13.90 21.93
CA ASN A 35 -12.61 14.27 21.48
C ASN A 35 -11.66 13.06 21.45
N ALA A 36 -11.72 12.17 22.44
CA ALA A 36 -10.95 10.92 22.40
C ALA A 36 -11.40 10.03 21.23
N TYR A 37 -12.71 9.92 20.98
CA TYR A 37 -13.23 9.17 19.84
C TYR A 37 -12.73 9.72 18.50
N ARG A 38 -12.82 11.05 18.29
CA ARG A 38 -12.28 11.70 17.08
C ARG A 38 -10.77 11.52 16.94
N ARG A 39 -10.02 11.65 18.04
CA ARG A 39 -8.57 11.40 18.06
C ARG A 39 -8.25 9.97 17.64
N MET A 40 -9.01 8.97 18.11
CA MET A 40 -8.84 7.57 17.73
C MET A 40 -9.05 7.37 16.23
N LEU A 41 -10.09 7.98 15.64
CA LEU A 41 -10.34 7.89 14.19
C LEU A 41 -9.21 8.52 13.37
N ASN A 42 -8.69 9.67 13.80
CA ASN A 42 -7.57 10.33 13.14
C ASN A 42 -6.29 9.51 13.25
N LEU A 43 -6.04 8.91 14.41
CA LEU A 43 -4.91 8.01 14.64
C LEU A 43 -5.00 6.78 13.74
N GLN A 44 -6.16 6.12 13.68
CA GLN A 44 -6.39 4.97 12.79
C GLN A 44 -6.12 5.34 11.32
N THR A 45 -6.55 6.53 10.90
CA THR A 45 -6.30 7.03 9.53
C THR A 45 -4.81 7.30 9.29
N GLY A 46 -4.12 7.93 10.23
CA GLY A 46 -2.67 8.17 10.16
C GLY A 46 -1.85 6.87 10.15
N LEU A 47 -2.26 5.87 10.93
CA LEU A 47 -1.61 4.56 10.97
C LEU A 47 -1.68 3.84 9.61
N LYS A 48 -2.83 3.90 8.90
CA LYS A 48 -2.95 3.37 7.54
C LYS A 48 -1.96 4.02 6.58
N TYR A 49 -1.75 5.33 6.69
CA TYR A 49 -0.76 6.03 5.86
C TYR A 49 0.67 5.59 6.20
N ARG A 50 1.00 5.49 7.50
CA ARG A 50 2.31 5.01 7.96
C ARG A 50 2.61 3.60 7.46
N GLN A 51 1.64 2.69 7.53
CA GLN A 51 1.76 1.32 7.02
C GLN A 51 2.04 1.27 5.51
N LYS A 52 1.40 2.15 4.72
CA LYS A 52 1.68 2.24 3.26
C LYS A 52 3.13 2.64 2.98
N ILE A 53 3.66 3.60 3.75
CA ILE A 53 5.07 4.02 3.60
C ILE A 53 6.01 2.88 3.99
N GLU A 54 5.75 2.23 5.13
CA GLU A 54 6.53 1.10 5.63
C GLU A 54 6.55 -0.05 4.62
N GLN A 55 5.41 -0.39 4.03
CA GLN A 55 5.31 -1.41 3.00
C GLN A 55 6.13 -1.06 1.74
N LYS A 56 6.15 0.21 1.31
CA LYS A 56 6.99 0.66 0.19
C LYS A 56 8.47 0.54 0.50
N LEU A 57 8.87 0.91 1.71
CA LEU A 57 10.25 0.76 2.18
C LEU A 57 10.67 -0.72 2.20
N LEU A 58 9.82 -1.60 2.74
CA LEU A 58 10.06 -3.04 2.79
C LEU A 58 10.14 -3.65 1.38
N LEU A 59 9.30 -3.21 0.44
CA LEU A 59 9.38 -3.64 -0.96
C LEU A 59 10.71 -3.25 -1.59
N ALA A 60 11.14 -1.99 -1.41
CA ALA A 60 12.43 -1.52 -1.92
C ALA A 60 13.60 -2.29 -1.31
N ALA A 61 13.54 -2.62 -0.02
CA ALA A 61 14.55 -3.45 0.63
C ALA A 61 14.55 -4.91 0.14
N ARG A 62 13.39 -5.44 -0.28
CA ARG A 62 13.28 -6.78 -0.88
C ARG A 62 13.74 -6.82 -2.33
N GLN A 63 13.71 -5.70 -3.05
CA GLN A 63 14.20 -5.67 -4.43
C GLN A 63 15.67 -6.12 -4.45
N PRO A 64 16.01 -7.14 -5.25
CA PRO A 64 17.39 -7.59 -5.34
C PRO A 64 18.24 -6.45 -5.89
N THR A 65 19.27 -6.05 -5.17
CA THR A 65 20.19 -4.95 -5.56
C THR A 65 21.25 -5.42 -6.58
N GLY A 66 20.99 -6.52 -7.29
CA GLY A 66 21.93 -7.12 -8.24
C GLY A 66 21.27 -7.37 -9.59
N ASP A 67 22.11 -7.73 -10.55
CA ASP A 67 21.67 -8.21 -11.85
C ASP A 67 20.71 -9.39 -11.64
N LEU A 68 19.63 -9.39 -12.44
CA LEU A 68 18.53 -10.34 -12.36
C LEU A 68 19.08 -11.76 -12.15
N CYS A 69 18.67 -12.38 -11.03
CA CYS A 69 18.87 -13.79 -10.66
C CYS A 69 19.67 -14.60 -11.70
N ASP A 70 20.93 -14.90 -11.37
CA ASP A 70 21.85 -15.82 -12.07
C ASP A 70 21.30 -16.30 -13.42
N LEU A 71 21.38 -15.45 -14.45
CA LEU A 71 20.99 -15.84 -15.81
C LEU A 71 21.80 -17.09 -16.16
N ASP A 72 21.14 -18.19 -16.50
CA ASP A 72 21.83 -19.39 -16.98
C ASP A 72 22.61 -18.98 -18.25
N PRO A 73 23.94 -19.19 -18.31
CA PRO A 73 24.73 -18.85 -19.49
C PRO A 73 24.19 -19.43 -20.81
N LEU A 74 23.37 -20.48 -20.76
CA LEU A 74 22.79 -21.13 -21.94
C LEU A 74 21.46 -20.50 -22.42
N ASP A 75 20.82 -19.62 -21.65
CA ASP A 75 19.54 -19.00 -22.03
C ASP A 75 19.71 -17.99 -23.18
N GLU A 76 20.90 -17.42 -23.36
CA GLU A 76 21.20 -16.52 -24.49
C GLU A 76 21.32 -17.26 -25.83
N GLU A 77 21.75 -18.52 -25.81
CA GLU A 77 22.04 -19.30 -27.02
C GLU A 77 20.79 -19.92 -27.67
N ILE A 78 19.74 -20.21 -26.89
CA ILE A 78 18.54 -20.94 -27.36
C ILE A 78 17.65 -20.09 -28.29
N PHE A 79 17.74 -18.76 -28.22
CA PHE A 79 16.84 -17.87 -28.97
C PHE A 79 17.47 -17.23 -30.22
N GLU A 80 18.73 -17.52 -30.55
CA GLU A 80 19.35 -17.00 -31.78
C GLU A 80 18.72 -17.55 -33.07
N ASP A 81 18.18 -18.77 -33.03
CA ASP A 81 17.62 -19.47 -34.19
C ASP A 81 16.34 -18.83 -34.75
N LYS A 82 15.71 -17.92 -33.99
CA LYS A 82 14.51 -17.18 -34.43
C LYS A 82 14.79 -15.72 -34.76
N ASN A 83 16.04 -15.28 -34.67
CA ASN A 83 16.38 -13.90 -34.95
C ASN A 83 16.30 -13.65 -36.46
N ALA A 84 15.27 -12.89 -36.88
CA ALA A 84 14.97 -12.56 -38.27
C ALA A 84 16.20 -12.00 -39.03
N THR A 85 17.14 -11.40 -38.31
CA THR A 85 18.39 -10.87 -38.89
C THR A 85 19.32 -11.94 -39.45
N LYS A 86 19.41 -13.13 -38.84
CA LYS A 86 20.20 -14.25 -39.39
C LYS A 86 19.51 -14.87 -40.60
N ILE A 87 18.18 -15.07 -40.53
CA ILE A 87 17.36 -15.58 -41.64
C ILE A 87 17.47 -14.66 -42.87
N VAL A 88 17.36 -13.35 -42.68
CA VAL A 88 17.48 -12.37 -43.77
C VAL A 88 18.89 -12.41 -44.39
N LYS A 89 19.94 -12.53 -43.58
CA LYS A 89 21.32 -12.64 -44.10
C LYS A 89 21.54 -13.91 -44.92
N GLU A 90 20.98 -15.04 -44.48
CA GLU A 90 21.08 -16.30 -45.19
C GLU A 90 20.34 -16.26 -46.54
N VAL A 91 19.12 -15.71 -46.57
CA VAL A 91 18.36 -15.52 -47.82
C VAL A 91 19.10 -14.59 -48.80
N MET A 92 19.69 -13.49 -48.31
CA MET A 92 20.42 -12.55 -49.16
C MET A 92 21.70 -13.16 -49.74
N ASN A 93 22.39 -14.01 -48.98
CA ASN A 93 23.57 -14.72 -49.47
C ASN A 93 23.21 -15.74 -50.55
N ASN A 94 22.11 -16.48 -50.38
CA ASN A 94 21.64 -17.46 -51.36
C ASN A 94 21.24 -16.80 -52.70
N LEU A 95 20.60 -15.61 -52.65
CA LEU A 95 20.27 -14.82 -53.85
C LEU A 95 21.52 -14.28 -54.57
N GLY A 96 22.55 -13.91 -53.82
CA GLY A 96 23.81 -13.41 -54.37
C GLY A 96 24.62 -14.48 -55.11
N GLU A 97 24.59 -15.72 -54.63
CA GLU A 97 25.26 -16.86 -55.28
C GLU A 97 24.55 -17.26 -56.59
N GLU A 98 23.21 -17.22 -56.62
CA GLU A 98 22.42 -17.51 -57.83
C GLU A 98 22.68 -16.53 -58.98
N MET A 99 22.93 -15.25 -58.70
CA MET A 99 23.26 -14.26 -59.74
C MET A 99 24.69 -14.40 -60.28
N LYS A 100 25.58 -15.11 -59.59
CA LYS A 100 26.99 -15.29 -59.99
C LYS A 100 27.19 -16.48 -60.95
N ILE A 101 26.17 -17.33 -61.09
CA ILE A 101 26.16 -18.54 -61.92
C ILE A 101 25.48 -18.30 -63.28
N LYS A 102 24.94 -17.10 -63.55
CA LYS A 102 24.40 -16.70 -64.87
C LYS A 102 25.38 -15.85 -65.68
#